data_AF-A0A8J6RBU0-F1
#
_entry.id   AF-A0A8J6RBU0-F1
#
_cell.length_a   1.000
_cell.length_b   1.000
_cell.length_c   1.000
_cell.angle_alpha   90.00
_cell.angle_beta   90.00
_cell.angle_gamma   90.00
#
_symmetry.space_group_name_H-M   'P 1'
#
loop_
_entity.id
_entity.type
_entity.pdbx_description
1 polymer ?
#
loop_
_entity_poly.entity_id
_entity_poly.type
_entity_poly.pdbx_seq_one_letter_code
_entity_poly.pdbx_strand_id
1 'polypeptide(L)'
;MKPIELSDNNEILLKTTLSKGQVAKFNSLSKELVVKNGAAYLSIMQLHGALLTRSKETAKSIVQAYRNILRIYLVTADELEVQSEHDFIRPIGVQILLDRLATDRPLRASEYRASSALLTYIVAAHPQLAVDSSIEAKKVASFKDGVIKKLKSEHQVCQLTGQAFGKEHEKHVHHIVAEAINPGLAADKNNLIVITGSVHDEYHAWVNTIPGAEISRATMRNFARQKGYSLDWDKNATVRVA
;
A
#
# COMPACT_ATOMS: atom_id res chain seq x y z
N MET A 1 3.66 2.03 29.05
CA MET A 1 4.64 2.14 27.95
C MET A 1 5.91 2.73 28.54
N LYS A 2 7.11 2.18 28.27
CA LYS A 2 8.34 2.82 28.76
C LYS A 2 8.56 4.15 28.01
N PRO A 3 8.98 5.23 28.69
CA PRO A 3 9.34 6.47 28.03
C PRO A 3 10.50 6.27 27.06
N ILE A 4 10.60 7.13 26.04
CA ILE A 4 11.74 7.15 25.12
C ILE A 4 12.98 7.57 25.93
N GLU A 5 14.01 6.74 25.90
CA GLU A 5 15.29 6.99 26.57
C GLU A 5 16.23 7.72 25.59
N LEU A 6 16.75 8.87 26.00
CA LEU A 6 17.82 9.57 25.29
C LEU A 6 19.18 9.13 25.87
N SER A 7 20.19 9.00 25.01
CA SER A 7 21.58 8.85 25.44
C SER A 7 22.11 10.15 26.03
N ASP A 8 23.26 10.07 26.71
CA ASP A 8 23.97 11.24 27.25
C ASP A 8 24.35 12.27 26.16
N ASN A 9 24.28 11.89 24.88
CA ASN A 9 24.56 12.74 23.72
C ASN A 9 23.28 13.30 23.05
N ASN A 10 22.11 13.22 23.71
CA ASN A 10 20.80 13.57 23.14
C ASN A 10 20.39 12.70 21.93
N GLU A 11 20.88 11.46 21.86
CA GLU A 11 20.52 10.54 20.77
C GLU A 11 19.38 9.62 21.23
N ILE A 12 18.48 9.24 20.32
CA ILE A 12 17.44 8.26 20.62
C ILE A 12 18.07 6.86 20.65
N LEU A 13 17.97 6.18 21.79
CA LEU A 13 18.45 4.80 21.92
C LEU A 13 17.39 3.81 21.43
N LEU A 14 17.60 3.25 20.24
CA LEU A 14 16.70 2.27 19.64
C LEU A 14 17.13 0.84 20.01
N LYS A 15 16.36 0.18 20.88
CA LYS A 15 16.52 -1.25 21.17
C LYS A 15 15.94 -2.06 20.01
N THR A 16 16.74 -2.97 19.45
CA THR A 16 16.37 -3.76 18.27
C THR A 16 16.64 -5.25 18.48
N THR A 17 15.87 -6.10 17.80
CA THR A 17 16.09 -7.55 17.73
C THR A 17 17.13 -7.94 16.68
N LEU A 18 17.58 -6.98 15.86
CA LEU A 18 18.58 -7.23 14.82
C LEU A 18 19.98 -7.44 15.41
N SER A 19 20.77 -8.30 14.77
CA SER A 19 22.17 -8.50 15.15
C SER A 19 23.04 -7.29 14.81
N LYS A 20 24.20 -7.16 15.47
CA LYS A 20 25.19 -6.10 15.14
C LYS A 20 25.56 -6.07 13.66
N GLY A 21 25.73 -7.25 13.03
CA GLY A 21 26.02 -7.35 11.61
C GLY A 21 24.87 -6.89 10.71
N GLN A 22 23.62 -7.10 11.13
CA GLN A 22 22.43 -6.59 10.42
C GLN A 22 22.37 -5.06 10.51
N VAL A 23 22.61 -4.50 11.70
CA VAL A 23 22.65 -3.04 11.91
C VAL A 23 23.77 -2.39 11.09
N ALA A 24 24.96 -3.00 11.02
CA ALA A 24 26.06 -2.49 10.20
C ALA A 24 25.71 -2.43 8.70
N LYS A 25 25.06 -3.47 8.17
CA LYS A 25 24.55 -3.51 6.79
C LYS A 25 23.47 -2.44 6.54
N PHE A 26 22.67 -2.17 7.57
CA PHE A 26 21.67 -1.12 7.53
C PHE A 26 22.32 0.27 7.43
N ASN A 27 23.36 0.52 8.21
CA ASN A 27 24.11 1.77 8.15
C ASN A 27 24.83 1.96 6.81
N SER A 28 25.33 0.90 6.16
CA SER A 28 25.89 1.02 4.81
C SER A 28 24.85 1.38 3.76
N LEU A 29 23.59 1.02 3.95
CA LEU A 29 22.48 1.37 3.04
C LEU A 29 22.36 2.89 2.87
N SER A 30 22.56 3.67 3.93
CA SER A 30 22.50 5.14 3.89
C SER A 30 23.55 5.77 2.97
N LYS A 31 24.69 5.10 2.77
CA LYS A 31 25.81 5.61 1.96
C LYS A 31 25.63 5.40 0.46
N GLU A 32 24.75 4.47 0.08
CA GLU A 32 24.48 4.11 -1.32
C GLU A 32 23.07 4.56 -1.78
N LEU A 33 22.49 5.50 -1.05
CA LEU A 33 21.23 6.14 -1.39
C LEU A 33 21.43 7.06 -2.60
N VAL A 34 20.65 6.84 -3.66
CA VAL A 34 20.58 7.74 -4.81
C VAL A 34 19.43 8.71 -4.60
N VAL A 35 19.70 10.01 -4.73
CA VAL A 35 18.68 11.07 -4.70
C VAL A 35 18.61 11.74 -6.07
N LYS A 36 17.43 11.71 -6.69
CA LYS A 36 17.17 12.33 -8.00
C LYS A 36 15.77 12.93 -8.04
N ASN A 37 15.62 14.15 -8.57
CA ASN A 37 14.34 14.86 -8.69
C ASN A 37 13.59 15.01 -7.35
N GLY A 38 14.33 15.22 -6.26
CA GLY A 38 13.76 15.30 -4.90
C GLY A 38 13.26 13.96 -4.36
N ALA A 39 13.47 12.89 -5.12
CA ALA A 39 13.09 11.53 -4.77
C ALA A 39 14.28 10.66 -4.48
N ALA A 40 14.06 9.55 -3.79
CA ALA A 40 15.17 8.66 -3.45
C ALA A 40 14.93 7.19 -3.67
N TYR A 41 16.07 6.55 -3.85
CA TYR A 41 16.17 5.26 -4.48
C TYR A 41 17.27 4.46 -3.78
N LEU A 42 16.90 3.25 -3.40
CA LEU A 42 17.79 2.28 -2.79
C LEU A 42 18.14 1.24 -3.83
N SER A 43 19.43 0.96 -4.02
CA SER A 43 19.85 -0.15 -4.88
C SER A 43 19.32 -1.47 -4.33
N ILE A 44 18.66 -2.27 -5.18
CA ILE A 44 18.11 -3.57 -4.76
C ILE A 44 19.21 -4.49 -4.20
N MET A 45 20.41 -4.40 -4.75
CA MET A 45 21.56 -5.21 -4.34
C MET A 45 22.00 -4.92 -2.90
N GLN A 46 21.71 -3.74 -2.37
CA GLN A 46 22.06 -3.36 -1.00
C GLN A 46 20.96 -3.65 0.02
N LEU A 47 19.78 -4.09 -0.42
CA LEU A 47 18.67 -4.41 0.48
C LEU A 47 18.90 -5.67 1.31
N HIS A 48 19.98 -6.42 1.10
CA HIS A 48 20.24 -7.66 1.84
C HIS A 48 20.32 -7.45 3.37
N GLY A 49 20.72 -6.26 3.83
CA GLY A 49 20.59 -5.85 5.24
C GLY A 49 19.13 -5.67 5.66
N ALA A 50 18.36 -4.86 4.94
CA ALA A 50 16.96 -4.61 5.26
C ALA A 50 16.09 -5.88 5.20
N LEU A 51 16.31 -6.73 4.20
CA LEU A 51 15.56 -7.97 3.95
C LEU A 51 16.05 -9.17 4.77
N LEU A 52 17.00 -8.93 5.67
CA LEU A 52 17.56 -9.92 6.59
C LEU A 52 18.13 -11.15 5.88
N THR A 53 18.85 -10.92 4.78
CA THR A 53 19.51 -11.95 3.97
C THR A 53 21.04 -11.85 4.04
N ARG A 54 21.71 -12.88 3.50
CA ARG A 54 23.17 -12.98 3.54
C ARG A 54 23.85 -12.50 2.25
N SER A 55 23.14 -12.43 1.13
CA SER A 55 23.71 -12.02 -0.16
C SER A 55 22.82 -11.05 -0.92
N LYS A 56 23.46 -10.31 -1.82
CA LYS A 56 22.81 -9.32 -2.70
C LYS A 56 21.87 -10.01 -3.70
N GLU A 57 22.25 -11.19 -4.16
CA GLU A 57 21.48 -12.03 -5.08
C GLU A 57 20.18 -12.49 -4.44
N THR A 58 20.20 -12.92 -3.18
CA THR A 58 18.98 -13.30 -2.46
C THR A 58 18.05 -12.09 -2.27
N ALA A 59 18.61 -10.90 -2.01
CA ALA A 59 17.81 -9.68 -1.94
C ALA A 59 17.10 -9.40 -3.28
N LYS A 60 17.82 -9.50 -4.40
CA LYS A 60 17.25 -9.40 -5.75
C LYS A 60 16.15 -10.43 -5.98
N SER A 61 16.38 -11.70 -5.65
CA SER A 61 15.38 -12.77 -5.81
C SER A 61 14.12 -12.51 -4.98
N ILE A 62 14.24 -12.01 -3.75
CA ILE A 62 13.08 -11.63 -2.93
C ILE A 62 12.30 -10.51 -3.60
N VAL A 63 12.96 -9.43 -4.03
CA VAL A 63 12.27 -8.31 -4.68
C VAL A 63 11.54 -8.77 -5.96
N GLN A 64 12.16 -9.65 -6.75
CA GLN A 64 11.50 -10.22 -7.94
C GLN A 64 10.31 -11.11 -7.59
N ALA A 65 10.38 -11.91 -6.52
CA ALA A 65 9.25 -12.74 -6.07
C ALA A 65 8.04 -11.90 -5.66
N TYR A 66 8.26 -10.67 -5.17
CA TYR A 66 7.21 -9.72 -4.79
C TYR A 66 6.96 -8.62 -5.84
N ARG A 67 7.45 -8.79 -7.08
CA ARG A 67 7.39 -7.76 -8.13
C ARG A 67 5.97 -7.22 -8.37
N ASN A 68 4.94 -8.05 -8.25
CA ASN A 68 3.56 -7.62 -8.51
C ASN A 68 3.10 -6.49 -7.58
N ILE A 69 3.47 -6.51 -6.30
CA ILE A 69 3.13 -5.45 -5.34
C ILE A 69 4.15 -4.30 -5.36
N LEU A 70 5.34 -4.55 -5.92
CA LEU A 70 6.43 -3.60 -5.94
C LEU A 70 6.60 -2.85 -7.26
N ARG A 71 5.93 -3.28 -8.33
CA ARG A 71 6.20 -2.84 -9.71
C ARG A 71 6.25 -1.32 -9.88
N ILE A 72 5.39 -0.58 -9.17
CA ILE A 72 5.30 0.88 -9.26
C ILE A 72 6.41 1.61 -8.47
N TYR A 73 7.13 0.90 -7.61
CA TYR A 73 8.21 1.43 -6.79
C TYR A 73 9.60 1.04 -7.31
N LEU A 74 9.66 0.13 -8.28
CA LEU A 74 10.90 -0.29 -8.95
C LEU A 74 11.23 0.70 -10.07
N VAL A 75 12.49 1.08 -10.17
CA VAL A 75 13.00 2.02 -11.17
C VAL A 75 14.31 1.46 -11.72
N THR A 76 14.50 1.52 -13.03
CA THR A 76 15.73 1.03 -13.65
C THR A 76 16.88 2.04 -13.47
N ALA A 77 18.11 1.58 -13.64
CA ALA A 77 19.27 2.47 -13.64
C ALA A 77 19.20 3.53 -14.76
N ASP A 78 18.70 3.13 -15.93
CA ASP A 78 18.49 4.01 -17.09
C ASP A 78 17.48 5.12 -16.79
N GLU A 79 16.36 4.79 -16.14
CA GLU A 79 15.35 5.77 -15.70
C GLU A 79 15.93 6.78 -14.69
N LEU A 80 16.94 6.38 -13.92
CA LEU A 80 17.66 7.27 -13.01
C LEU A 80 18.89 7.94 -13.64
N GLU A 81 19.25 7.64 -14.90
CA GLU A 81 20.50 8.08 -15.54
C GLU A 81 21.73 7.84 -14.66
N VAL A 82 21.75 6.73 -13.93
CA VAL A 82 22.88 6.33 -13.07
C VAL A 82 23.62 5.18 -13.75
N GLN A 83 24.95 5.24 -13.77
CA GLN A 83 25.79 4.14 -14.25
C GLN A 83 25.77 2.98 -13.25
N SER A 84 24.75 2.13 -13.34
CA SER A 84 24.54 0.95 -12.49
C SER A 84 23.93 -0.18 -13.31
N GLU A 85 24.38 -1.41 -13.08
CA GLU A 85 23.78 -2.61 -13.71
C GLU A 85 22.56 -3.15 -12.93
N HIS A 86 22.09 -2.38 -11.94
CA HIS A 86 21.11 -2.86 -10.98
C HIS A 86 19.94 -1.89 -10.86
N ASP A 87 18.74 -2.48 -10.79
CA ASP A 87 17.49 -1.76 -10.52
C ASP A 87 17.47 -1.22 -9.09
N PHE A 88 16.65 -0.20 -8.91
CA PHE A 88 16.45 0.53 -7.68
C PHE A 88 15.01 0.39 -7.20
N ILE A 89 14.80 0.65 -5.91
CA ILE A 89 13.48 0.68 -5.30
C ILE A 89 13.32 1.92 -4.42
N ARG A 90 12.12 2.51 -4.41
CA ARG A 90 11.79 3.59 -3.47
C ARG A 90 11.68 3.06 -2.02
N PRO A 91 12.05 3.86 -1.00
CA PRO A 91 11.93 3.44 0.41
C PRO A 91 10.54 2.93 0.82
N ILE A 92 9.46 3.54 0.31
CA ILE A 92 8.08 3.09 0.57
C ILE A 92 7.82 1.67 0.01
N GLY A 93 8.41 1.33 -1.14
CA GLY A 93 8.34 -0.02 -1.69
C GLY A 93 9.04 -1.04 -0.79
N VAL A 94 10.14 -0.65 -0.13
CA VAL A 94 10.83 -1.49 0.84
C VAL A 94 9.99 -1.67 2.12
N GLN A 95 9.32 -0.62 2.61
CA GLN A 95 8.40 -0.74 3.75
C GLN A 95 7.26 -1.72 3.47
N ILE A 96 6.59 -1.57 2.31
CA ILE A 96 5.52 -2.48 1.87
C ILE A 96 6.03 -3.92 1.78
N LEU A 97 7.24 -4.13 1.24
CA LEU A 97 7.86 -5.45 1.18
C LEU A 97 8.12 -6.02 2.58
N LEU A 98 8.65 -5.23 3.52
CA LEU A 98 8.92 -5.66 4.88
C LEU A 98 7.65 -6.05 5.64
N ASP A 99 6.57 -5.29 5.48
CA ASP A 99 5.26 -5.60 6.09
C ASP A 99 4.66 -6.88 5.52
N ARG A 100 4.80 -7.07 4.19
CA ARG A 100 4.37 -8.30 3.54
C ARG A 100 5.19 -9.50 4.02
N LEU A 101 6.51 -9.37 4.11
CA LEU A 101 7.39 -10.42 4.65
C LEU A 101 7.10 -10.74 6.11
N ALA A 102 6.75 -9.74 6.93
CA ALA A 102 6.33 -9.95 8.31
C ALA A 102 5.03 -10.78 8.40
N THR A 103 4.12 -10.57 7.45
CA THR A 103 2.87 -11.32 7.33
C THR A 103 3.12 -12.75 6.84
N ASP A 104 3.91 -12.91 5.79
CA ASP A 104 4.19 -14.22 5.18
C ASP A 104 5.13 -15.08 6.03
N ARG A 105 5.92 -14.47 6.93
CA ARG A 105 6.92 -15.15 7.78
C ARG A 105 6.78 -14.73 9.24
N PRO A 106 5.74 -15.20 9.95
CA PRO A 106 5.38 -14.73 11.29
C PRO A 106 6.49 -14.92 12.32
N LEU A 107 7.30 -15.99 12.20
CA LEU A 107 8.45 -16.26 13.10
C LEU A 107 9.51 -15.15 13.06
N ARG A 108 9.58 -14.39 11.98
CA ARG A 108 10.55 -13.29 11.77
C ARG A 108 9.88 -11.92 11.74
N ALA A 109 8.58 -11.85 12.04
CA ALA A 109 7.81 -10.61 11.93
C ALA A 109 8.39 -9.46 12.76
N SER A 110 8.86 -9.75 13.98
CA SER A 110 9.49 -8.75 14.84
C SER A 110 10.78 -8.19 14.24
N GLU A 111 11.60 -9.02 13.59
CA GLU A 111 12.82 -8.60 12.91
C GLU A 111 12.50 -7.74 11.68
N TYR A 112 11.49 -8.11 10.88
CA TYR A 112 11.07 -7.31 9.72
C TYR A 112 10.49 -5.96 10.13
N ARG A 113 9.70 -5.91 11.21
CA ARG A 113 9.23 -4.64 11.79
C ARG A 113 10.38 -3.80 12.34
N ALA A 114 11.40 -4.42 12.94
CA ALA A 114 12.61 -3.73 13.38
C ALA A 114 13.40 -3.14 12.20
N SER A 115 13.54 -3.88 11.10
CA SER A 115 14.10 -3.36 9.83
C SER A 115 13.29 -2.18 9.30
N SER A 116 11.96 -2.22 9.36
CA SER A 116 11.09 -1.13 8.92
C SER A 116 11.28 0.14 9.77
N ALA A 117 11.41 -0.02 11.09
CA ALA A 117 11.71 1.09 12.00
C ALA A 117 13.08 1.73 11.71
N LEU A 118 14.12 0.93 11.48
CA LEU A 118 15.44 1.44 11.10
C LEU A 118 15.42 2.13 9.73
N LEU A 119 14.66 1.59 8.77
CA LEU A 119 14.49 2.23 7.45
C LEU A 119 13.89 3.61 7.61
N THR A 120 12.87 3.71 8.45
CA THR A 120 12.18 4.96 8.76
C THR A 120 13.12 5.96 9.44
N TYR A 121 14.01 5.50 10.32
CA TYR A 121 15.06 6.33 10.91
C TYR A 121 16.04 6.88 9.86
N ILE A 122 16.52 6.04 8.94
CA ILE A 122 17.38 6.50 7.83
C ILE A 122 16.63 7.51 6.95
N VAL A 123 15.37 7.23 6.64
CA VAL A 123 14.48 8.13 5.87
C VAL A 123 14.33 9.47 6.59
N ALA A 124 14.03 9.47 7.89
CA ALA A 124 13.85 10.68 8.68
C ALA A 124 15.13 11.51 8.84
N ALA A 125 16.30 10.85 8.91
CA ALA A 125 17.59 11.51 8.98
C ALA A 125 18.00 12.23 7.68
N HIS A 126 17.29 12.00 6.57
CA HIS A 126 17.49 12.70 5.30
C HIS A 126 16.15 13.31 4.87
N PRO A 127 15.82 14.54 5.29
CA PRO A 127 14.49 15.15 5.11
C PRO A 127 13.98 15.16 3.66
N GLN A 128 14.87 15.16 2.66
CA GLN A 128 14.51 14.98 1.25
C GLN A 128 13.76 13.66 0.98
N LEU A 129 13.95 12.61 1.79
CA LEU A 129 13.26 11.31 1.73
C LEU A 129 11.82 11.35 2.28
N ALA A 130 11.54 12.23 3.24
CA ALA A 130 10.21 12.37 3.86
C ALA A 130 9.22 13.15 2.97
N VAL A 131 9.76 14.08 2.17
CA VAL A 131 9.00 14.84 1.16
C VAL A 131 8.43 13.88 0.10
N ASP A 132 9.15 12.81 -0.21
CA ASP A 132 8.81 11.84 -1.24
C ASP A 132 7.62 10.94 -0.87
N SER A 133 7.55 10.47 0.38
CA SER A 133 6.37 9.75 0.90
C SER A 133 5.11 10.62 0.88
N SER A 134 5.26 11.93 1.08
CA SER A 134 4.16 12.90 1.02
C SER A 134 3.74 13.23 -0.41
N ILE A 135 4.69 13.28 -1.36
CA ILE A 135 4.41 13.43 -2.79
C ILE A 135 3.75 12.16 -3.35
N GLU A 136 4.15 10.98 -2.88
CA GLU A 136 3.60 9.69 -3.32
C GLU A 136 2.18 9.44 -2.76
N ALA A 137 1.92 9.79 -1.49
CA ALA A 137 0.56 9.80 -0.95
C ALA A 137 -0.37 10.69 -1.80
N LYS A 138 0.14 11.85 -2.27
CA LYS A 138 -0.58 12.73 -3.19
C LYS A 138 -0.75 12.12 -4.59
N LYS A 139 0.23 11.38 -5.12
CA LYS A 139 0.13 10.70 -6.43
C LYS A 139 -0.85 9.53 -6.40
N VAL A 140 -0.81 8.69 -5.36
CA VAL A 140 -1.76 7.58 -5.16
C VAL A 140 -3.17 8.13 -4.95
N ALA A 141 -3.33 9.19 -4.14
CA ALA A 141 -4.61 9.89 -4.00
C ALA A 141 -5.08 10.45 -5.35
N SER A 142 -4.21 11.14 -6.11
CA SER A 142 -4.56 11.69 -7.41
C SER A 142 -4.93 10.61 -8.44
N PHE A 143 -4.28 9.46 -8.44
CA PHE A 143 -4.64 8.34 -9.30
C PHE A 143 -6.00 7.74 -8.92
N LYS A 144 -6.22 7.52 -7.62
CA LYS A 144 -7.50 7.07 -7.06
C LYS A 144 -8.63 8.03 -7.43
N ASP A 145 -8.43 9.32 -7.20
CA ASP A 145 -9.40 10.37 -7.53
C ASP A 145 -9.66 10.44 -9.03
N GLY A 146 -8.64 10.22 -9.87
CA GLY A 146 -8.78 10.08 -11.31
C GLY A 146 -9.69 8.92 -11.72
N VAL A 147 -9.51 7.74 -11.12
CA VAL A 147 -10.37 6.56 -11.35
C VAL A 147 -11.79 6.81 -10.86
N ILE A 148 -11.97 7.36 -9.66
CA ILE A 148 -13.28 7.70 -9.08
C ILE A 148 -14.01 8.70 -9.97
N LYS A 149 -13.35 9.78 -10.39
CA LYS A 149 -13.92 10.80 -11.28
C LYS A 149 -14.34 10.20 -12.61
N LYS A 150 -13.50 9.33 -13.18
CA LYS A 150 -13.81 8.61 -14.43
C LYS A 150 -15.06 7.72 -14.26
N LEU A 151 -15.14 6.93 -13.19
CA LEU A 151 -16.31 6.10 -12.90
C LEU A 151 -17.59 6.93 -12.72
N LYS A 152 -17.53 8.04 -11.95
CA LYS A 152 -18.67 8.96 -11.81
C LYS A 152 -19.13 9.54 -13.16
N SER A 153 -18.22 9.75 -14.11
CA SER A 153 -18.57 10.25 -15.45
C SER A 153 -19.13 9.17 -16.38
N GLU A 154 -18.62 7.93 -16.31
CA GLU A 154 -19.00 6.81 -17.18
C GLU A 154 -20.38 6.25 -16.81
N HIS A 155 -20.74 6.25 -15.52
CA HIS A 155 -22.00 5.67 -15.05
C HIS A 155 -23.13 6.70 -14.96
N GLN A 156 -24.21 6.48 -15.69
CA GLN A 156 -25.41 7.34 -15.69
C GLN A 156 -26.52 6.86 -14.75
N VAL A 157 -26.42 5.63 -14.26
CA VAL A 157 -27.36 5.01 -13.33
C VAL A 157 -26.64 4.40 -12.14
N CYS A 158 -27.30 4.37 -10.99
CA CYS A 158 -26.87 3.64 -9.81
C CYS A 158 -26.76 2.15 -10.13
N GLN A 159 -25.60 1.56 -9.87
CA GLN A 159 -25.34 0.16 -10.23
C GLN A 159 -26.07 -0.86 -9.33
N LEU A 160 -26.56 -0.43 -8.16
CA LEU A 160 -27.40 -1.27 -7.30
C LEU A 160 -28.89 -1.11 -7.64
N THR A 161 -29.40 0.12 -7.69
CA THR A 161 -30.85 0.35 -7.83
C THR A 161 -31.32 0.48 -9.28
N GLY A 162 -30.42 0.69 -10.24
CA GLY A 162 -30.75 0.99 -11.63
C GLY A 162 -31.32 2.40 -11.85
N GLN A 163 -31.48 3.20 -10.79
CA GLN A 163 -32.03 4.54 -10.88
C GLN A 163 -31.05 5.51 -11.54
N ALA A 164 -31.53 6.37 -12.43
CA ALA A 164 -30.72 7.43 -13.01
C ALA A 164 -30.26 8.44 -11.95
N PHE A 165 -29.04 8.95 -12.10
CA PHE A 165 -28.56 10.02 -11.24
C PHE A 165 -29.25 11.34 -11.63
N GLY A 166 -30.10 11.85 -10.73
CA GLY A 166 -30.74 13.16 -10.87
C GLY A 166 -29.84 14.31 -10.38
N LYS A 167 -30.29 15.55 -10.56
CA LYS A 167 -29.62 16.75 -10.01
C LYS A 167 -29.51 16.71 -8.48
N GLU A 168 -30.42 16.00 -7.82
CA GLU A 168 -30.48 15.90 -6.34
C GLU A 168 -29.81 14.64 -5.78
N HIS A 169 -29.31 13.74 -6.65
CA HIS A 169 -28.72 12.49 -6.22
C HIS A 169 -27.23 12.49 -6.55
N GLU A 170 -26.42 12.86 -5.57
CA GLU A 170 -24.97 12.82 -5.70
C GLU A 170 -24.50 11.39 -6.05
N LYS A 171 -23.55 11.30 -6.98
CA LYS A 171 -22.87 10.05 -7.34
C LYS A 171 -21.80 9.75 -6.29
N HIS A 172 -21.91 8.61 -5.64
CA HIS A 172 -20.90 8.07 -4.74
C HIS A 172 -20.20 6.88 -5.40
N VAL A 173 -18.94 6.68 -5.06
CA VAL A 173 -18.19 5.47 -5.43
C VAL A 173 -17.88 4.72 -4.15
N HIS A 174 -18.36 3.48 -4.07
CA HIS A 174 -18.20 2.61 -2.91
C HIS A 174 -17.18 1.50 -3.21
N HIS A 175 -16.30 1.21 -2.25
CA HIS A 175 -15.40 0.07 -2.31
C HIS A 175 -16.10 -1.22 -1.87
N ILE A 176 -16.25 -2.20 -2.78
CA ILE A 176 -16.89 -3.51 -2.48
C ILE A 176 -16.15 -4.21 -1.33
N VAL A 177 -14.83 -4.21 -1.35
CA VAL A 177 -13.95 -4.59 -0.23
C VAL A 177 -13.28 -3.32 0.27
N ALA A 178 -13.39 -3.05 1.57
CA ALA A 178 -12.87 -1.81 2.15
C ALA A 178 -11.37 -1.61 1.89
N GLU A 179 -10.99 -0.37 1.58
CA GLU A 179 -9.60 0.07 1.43
C GLU A 179 -8.76 -0.25 2.67
N ALA A 180 -9.33 -0.15 3.88
CA ALA A 180 -8.66 -0.50 5.13
C ALA A 180 -8.28 -2.00 5.23
N ILE A 181 -9.04 -2.88 4.56
CA ILE A 181 -8.82 -4.34 4.57
C ILE A 181 -7.83 -4.73 3.47
N ASN A 182 -7.93 -4.11 2.29
CA ASN A 182 -7.02 -4.35 1.19
C ASN A 182 -6.73 -3.05 0.40
N PRO A 183 -5.70 -2.29 0.80
CA PRO A 183 -5.34 -1.02 0.14
C PRO A 183 -5.00 -1.18 -1.35
N GLY A 184 -4.53 -2.36 -1.77
CA GLY A 184 -4.19 -2.65 -3.16
C GLY A 184 -5.40 -2.63 -4.11
N LEU A 185 -6.63 -2.69 -3.58
CA LEU A 185 -7.87 -2.63 -4.35
C LEU A 185 -8.52 -1.24 -4.37
N ALA A 186 -7.89 -0.22 -3.79
CA ALA A 186 -8.48 1.11 -3.63
C ALA A 186 -8.79 1.82 -4.97
N ALA A 187 -8.02 1.52 -6.01
CA ALA A 187 -8.21 2.06 -7.36
C ALA A 187 -8.60 0.97 -8.39
N ASP A 188 -8.86 -0.26 -7.96
CA ASP A 188 -9.31 -1.34 -8.84
C ASP A 188 -10.78 -1.12 -9.21
N LYS A 189 -11.06 -0.86 -10.49
CA LYS A 189 -12.43 -0.67 -11.00
C LYS A 189 -13.37 -1.84 -10.68
N ASN A 190 -12.86 -3.07 -10.55
CA ASN A 190 -13.68 -4.23 -10.21
C ASN A 190 -14.03 -4.32 -8.71
N ASN A 191 -13.37 -3.51 -7.89
CA ASN A 191 -13.65 -3.32 -6.47
C ASN A 191 -14.45 -2.04 -6.19
N LEU A 192 -14.85 -1.29 -7.23
CA LEU A 192 -15.56 -0.02 -7.10
C LEU A 192 -16.95 -0.13 -7.74
N ILE A 193 -17.96 0.41 -7.08
CA ILE A 193 -19.32 0.54 -7.63
C ILE A 193 -19.81 1.98 -7.48
N VAL A 194 -20.51 2.48 -8.50
CA VAL A 194 -21.13 3.81 -8.50
C VAL A 194 -22.58 3.69 -8.04
N ILE A 195 -22.89 4.33 -6.91
CA ILE A 195 -24.20 4.26 -6.25
C ILE A 195 -24.65 5.67 -5.82
N THR A 196 -25.91 5.84 -5.42
CA THR A 196 -26.38 7.10 -4.84
C THR A 196 -25.87 7.25 -3.40
N GLY A 197 -25.76 8.49 -2.91
CA GLY A 197 -25.40 8.76 -1.51
C GLY A 197 -26.34 8.09 -0.51
N SER A 198 -27.65 8.09 -0.80
CA SER A 198 -28.63 7.39 0.05
C SER A 198 -28.35 5.90 0.20
N VAL A 199 -28.04 5.21 -0.89
CA VAL A 199 -27.74 3.76 -0.88
C VAL A 199 -26.40 3.49 -0.22
N HIS A 200 -25.42 4.38 -0.42
CA HIS A 200 -24.12 4.32 0.21
C HIS A 200 -24.24 4.36 1.74
N ASP A 201 -24.94 5.36 2.25
CA ASP A 201 -25.08 5.58 3.69
C ASP A 201 -25.96 4.49 4.32
N GLU A 202 -27.01 4.05 3.61
CA GLU A 202 -27.85 2.93 4.03
C GLU A 202 -27.06 1.62 4.15
N TYR A 203 -26.16 1.33 3.20
CA TYR A 203 -25.31 0.14 3.26
C TYR A 203 -24.38 0.20 4.48
N HIS A 204 -23.68 1.31 4.70
CA HIS A 204 -22.78 1.46 5.84
C HIS A 204 -23.54 1.37 7.18
N ALA A 205 -24.71 2.01 7.27
CA ALA A 205 -25.56 1.91 8.45
C ALA A 205 -25.98 0.46 8.71
N TRP A 206 -26.41 -0.27 7.67
CA TRP A 206 -26.79 -1.67 7.78
C TRP A 206 -25.63 -2.58 8.19
N VAL A 207 -24.45 -2.46 7.57
CA VAL A 207 -23.28 -3.29 7.93
C VAL A 207 -22.91 -3.08 9.41
N ASN A 208 -22.97 -1.83 9.90
CA ASN A 208 -22.67 -1.51 11.29
C ASN A 208 -23.67 -2.10 12.29
N THR A 209 -24.86 -2.53 11.87
CA THR A 209 -25.81 -3.24 12.74
C THR A 209 -25.47 -4.71 12.97
N ILE A 210 -24.57 -5.28 12.17
CA ILE A 210 -24.22 -6.71 12.23
C ILE A 210 -22.89 -6.85 12.98
N PRO A 211 -22.87 -7.42 14.20
CA PRO A 211 -21.65 -7.56 14.98
C PRO A 211 -20.58 -8.36 14.23
N GLY A 212 -19.39 -7.79 14.09
CA GLY A 212 -18.26 -8.43 13.42
C GLY A 212 -18.37 -8.52 11.90
N ALA A 213 -19.37 -7.89 11.27
CA ALA A 213 -19.43 -7.82 9.82
C ALA A 213 -18.41 -6.83 9.26
N GLU A 214 -17.82 -7.19 8.13
CA GLU A 214 -16.88 -6.36 7.39
C GLU A 214 -17.49 -5.92 6.05
N ILE A 215 -17.07 -4.74 5.57
CA ILE A 215 -17.39 -4.28 4.22
C ILE A 215 -16.67 -5.19 3.22
N SER A 216 -17.46 -6.05 2.59
CA SER A 216 -16.97 -7.12 1.73
C SER A 216 -17.97 -7.39 0.62
N ARG A 217 -17.51 -8.12 -0.41
CA ARG A 217 -18.39 -8.60 -1.49
C ARG A 217 -19.55 -9.44 -0.96
N ALA A 218 -19.34 -10.21 0.11
CA ALA A 218 -20.38 -11.03 0.72
C ALA A 218 -21.47 -10.16 1.39
N THR A 219 -21.09 -9.15 2.18
CA THR A 219 -22.05 -8.25 2.84
C THR A 219 -22.77 -7.38 1.82
N MET A 220 -22.09 -6.90 0.77
CA MET A 220 -22.72 -6.15 -0.33
C MET A 220 -23.74 -7.00 -1.11
N ARG A 221 -23.40 -8.26 -1.44
CA ARG A 221 -24.36 -9.20 -2.07
C ARG A 221 -25.59 -9.42 -1.19
N ASN A 222 -25.39 -9.60 0.11
CA ASN A 222 -26.49 -9.84 1.04
C ASN A 222 -27.39 -8.61 1.16
N PHE A 223 -26.80 -7.42 1.30
CA PHE A 223 -27.52 -6.15 1.31
C PHE A 223 -28.36 -5.97 0.03
N ALA A 224 -27.74 -6.17 -1.14
CA ALA A 224 -28.42 -6.06 -2.42
C ALA A 224 -29.61 -7.04 -2.54
N ARG A 225 -29.44 -8.31 -2.10
CA ARG A 225 -30.54 -9.29 -2.07
C ARG A 225 -31.67 -8.87 -1.14
N GLN A 226 -31.36 -8.40 0.06
CA GLN A 226 -32.36 -7.97 1.03
C GLN A 226 -33.19 -6.78 0.53
N LYS A 227 -32.58 -5.89 -0.25
CA LYS A 227 -33.21 -4.68 -0.79
C LYS A 227 -33.82 -4.87 -2.18
N GLY A 228 -33.67 -6.04 -2.79
CA GLY A 228 -34.13 -6.29 -4.16
C GLY A 228 -33.34 -5.53 -5.22
N TYR A 229 -32.07 -5.22 -4.95
CA TYR A 229 -31.17 -4.51 -5.84
C TYR A 229 -30.46 -5.46 -6.83
N SER A 230 -29.93 -4.88 -7.90
CA SER A 230 -29.17 -5.61 -8.91
C SER A 230 -27.89 -6.24 -8.34
N LEU A 231 -27.55 -7.40 -8.87
CA LEU A 231 -26.28 -8.10 -8.65
C LEU A 231 -25.40 -8.09 -9.92
N ASP A 232 -25.74 -7.29 -10.93
CA ASP A 232 -25.01 -7.26 -12.20
C ASP A 232 -23.56 -6.79 -12.06
N TRP A 233 -23.31 -5.92 -11.07
CA TRP A 233 -21.98 -5.43 -10.69
C TRP A 233 -21.02 -6.55 -10.26
N ASP A 234 -21.54 -7.74 -9.96
CA ASP A 234 -20.80 -8.85 -9.40
C ASP A 234 -20.53 -9.98 -10.43
N LYS A 235 -21.09 -9.89 -11.64
CA LYS A 235 -21.03 -10.93 -12.68
C LYS A 235 -19.63 -11.19 -13.25
N ASN A 236 -18.73 -10.21 -13.17
CA ASN A 236 -17.37 -10.32 -13.71
C ASN A 236 -16.34 -10.91 -12.72
N ALA A 237 -16.73 -11.19 -11.46
CA ALA A 237 -15.82 -11.74 -10.45
C ALA A 237 -15.55 -13.25 -10.63
N THR A 238 -16.41 -13.96 -11.35
CA THR A 238 -16.34 -15.42 -11.55
C THR A 238 -15.42 -15.85 -12.69
N VAL A 239 -14.85 -14.93 -13.46
CA VAL A 239 -14.07 -15.24 -14.69
C VAL A 239 -12.56 -15.34 -14.46
N ARG A 240 -12.06 -15.21 -13.23
CA ARG A 240 -10.61 -15.34 -12.94
C ARG A 240 -10.31 -16.22 -11.75
N VAL A 241 -10.65 -17.49 -11.88
CA VAL A 241 -9.86 -18.58 -11.30
C VAL A 241 -9.73 -19.65 -12.38
N ALA A 242 -8.71 -19.51 -13.21
CA ALA A 242 -8.18 -20.55 -14.08
C ALA A 242 -6.65 -20.45 -14.01
#